data_AF-A0A811T7T7-F1
#
_entry.id   AF-A0A811T7T7-F1
#
_cell.length_a   1.000
_cell.length_b   1.000
_cell.length_c   1.000
_cell.angle_alpha   90.00
_cell.angle_beta   90.00
_cell.angle_gamma   90.00
#
_symmetry.space_group_name_H-M   'P 1'
#
loop_
_entity.id
_entity.type
_entity.pdbx_description
1 polymer ?
#
loop_
_entity_poly.entity_id
_entity_poly.type
_entity_poly.pdbx_seq_one_letter_code
_entity_poly.pdbx_strand_id
1 'polypeptide(L)'
;MKKVLLIVVGIVLVALFTPPMVGAQEATVSTVGVEGEAGSTVQVPVNLNIPSELTDGQELGSLTVWISYDPALLSINYIQTAWGSIISAASVAGAQFNVPTPGDARIGIVSTFGMSGVFQPLNTEPGGTIITIGFDVNSSANMGDSGTLDIYKLLLTNETAETVTSSPVNGTFTVATPTPTSTPTPTSTPTPTSTHIPGFNVAFSIVGLLGAAYYFRRPPSNLS
;
A
#
# COMPACT_ATOMS: atom_id res chain seq x y z
N MET A 1 68.55 -33.61 48.08
CA MET A 1 67.99 -33.54 46.71
C MET A 1 66.48 -33.40 46.82
N LYS A 2 65.94 -32.19 46.65
CA LYS A 2 64.50 -31.90 46.78
C LYS A 2 63.80 -32.27 45.46
N LYS A 3 62.85 -33.21 45.52
CA LYS A 3 61.92 -33.49 44.41
C LYS A 3 60.91 -32.34 44.34
N VAL A 4 60.91 -31.59 43.25
CA VAL A 4 59.87 -30.62 42.93
C VAL A 4 58.71 -31.39 42.31
N LEU A 5 57.57 -31.39 43.00
CA LEU A 5 56.32 -31.97 42.51
C LEU A 5 55.65 -30.94 41.59
N LEU A 6 55.62 -31.22 40.29
CA LEU A 6 54.93 -30.39 39.30
C LEU A 6 53.43 -30.75 39.35
N ILE A 7 52.63 -29.91 40.02
CA ILE A 7 51.17 -30.05 39.98
C ILE A 7 50.70 -29.45 38.65
N VAL A 8 50.37 -30.32 37.70
CA VAL A 8 49.67 -29.93 36.47
C VAL A 8 48.23 -29.63 36.86
N VAL A 9 47.91 -28.36 37.07
CA VAL A 9 46.53 -27.89 37.22
C VAL A 9 45.89 -27.96 35.84
N GLY A 10 45.12 -29.02 35.59
CA GLY A 10 44.27 -29.13 34.41
C GLY A 10 43.18 -28.07 34.47
N ILE A 11 43.37 -26.98 33.73
CA ILE A 11 42.31 -26.00 33.48
C ILE A 11 41.32 -26.67 32.53
N VAL A 12 40.21 -27.17 33.06
CA VAL A 12 39.04 -27.52 32.26
C VAL A 12 38.42 -26.20 31.81
N LEU A 13 38.69 -25.83 30.56
CA LEU A 13 38.03 -24.71 29.91
C LEU A 13 36.59 -25.13 29.62
N VAL A 14 35.66 -24.86 30.54
CA VAL A 14 34.23 -24.94 30.27
C VAL A 14 33.89 -23.77 29.36
N ALA A 15 33.88 -24.01 28.05
CA ALA A 15 33.26 -23.09 27.12
C ALA A 15 31.76 -23.08 27.45
N LEU A 16 31.30 -22.03 28.14
CA LEU A 16 29.88 -21.71 28.21
C LEU A 16 29.44 -21.39 26.78
N PHE A 17 28.96 -22.41 26.08
CA PHE A 17 28.14 -22.23 24.90
C PHE A 17 26.84 -21.57 25.38
N THR A 18 26.83 -20.25 25.50
CA THR A 18 25.57 -19.54 25.35
C THR A 18 25.19 -19.76 23.88
N PRO A 19 24.09 -20.46 23.55
CA PRO A 19 23.61 -20.43 22.18
C PRO A 19 23.52 -18.95 21.78
N PRO A 20 23.84 -18.57 20.52
CA PRO A 20 23.50 -17.24 20.06
C PRO A 20 22.03 -17.03 20.44
N MET A 21 21.74 -16.01 21.23
CA MET A 21 20.36 -15.58 21.39
C MET A 21 19.93 -15.18 20.00
N VAL A 22 19.30 -16.11 19.30
CA VAL A 22 18.42 -15.78 18.19
C VAL A 22 17.46 -14.78 18.83
N GLY A 23 17.54 -13.52 18.39
CA GLY A 23 16.65 -12.48 18.91
C GLY A 23 15.22 -13.03 18.85
N ALA A 24 14.37 -12.66 19.80
CA ALA A 24 12.97 -13.07 19.77
C ALA A 24 12.43 -12.83 18.35
N GLN A 25 12.11 -13.91 17.64
CA GLN A 25 11.58 -13.83 16.29
C GLN A 25 10.11 -13.53 16.42
N GLU A 26 9.72 -12.37 15.92
CA GLU A 26 8.36 -11.85 16.03
C GLU A 26 7.80 -11.60 14.64
N ALA A 27 6.49 -11.78 14.48
CA ALA A 27 5.83 -11.35 13.26
C ALA A 27 5.89 -9.82 13.17
N THR A 28 6.00 -9.27 11.97
CA THR A 28 5.97 -7.82 11.76
C THR A 28 4.79 -7.43 10.90
N VAL A 29 4.15 -6.31 11.27
CA VAL A 29 3.18 -5.64 10.40
C VAL A 29 3.71 -4.26 10.09
N SER A 30 3.75 -3.90 8.81
CA SER A 30 4.38 -2.67 8.35
C SER A 30 3.50 -1.83 7.46
N THR A 31 3.56 -0.51 7.67
CA THR A 31 3.22 0.49 6.66
C THR A 31 4.51 0.90 5.98
N VAL A 32 4.53 0.96 4.64
CA VAL A 32 5.72 1.43 3.92
C VAL A 32 5.70 2.96 3.83
N GLY A 33 6.90 3.55 3.78
CA GLY A 33 7.03 4.96 3.44
C GLY A 33 6.57 5.21 2.00
N VAL A 34 5.78 6.25 1.79
CA VAL A 34 5.23 6.60 0.48
C VAL A 34 5.34 8.10 0.22
N GLU A 35 5.43 8.47 -1.06
CA GLU A 35 5.38 9.85 -1.51
C GLU A 35 4.19 10.04 -2.46
N GLY A 36 3.57 11.23 -2.44
CA GLY A 36 2.45 11.55 -3.31
C GLY A 36 2.35 13.05 -3.55
N GLU A 37 1.97 13.43 -4.78
CA GLU A 37 1.75 14.83 -5.13
C GLU A 37 0.44 15.35 -4.50
N ALA A 38 0.39 16.64 -4.16
CA ALA A 38 -0.84 17.26 -3.67
C ALA A 38 -2.00 17.08 -4.67
N GLY A 39 -3.15 16.60 -4.19
CA GLY A 39 -4.32 16.33 -5.02
C GLY A 39 -4.29 14.98 -5.76
N SER A 40 -3.26 14.15 -5.56
CA SER A 40 -3.19 12.79 -6.08
C SER A 40 -3.79 11.77 -5.09
N THR A 41 -3.97 10.54 -5.55
CA THR A 41 -4.25 9.38 -4.68
C THR A 41 -3.02 8.50 -4.59
N VAL A 42 -2.55 8.21 -3.37
CA VAL A 42 -1.40 7.34 -3.09
C VAL A 42 -1.86 6.01 -2.49
N GLN A 43 -1.18 4.92 -2.84
CA GLN A 43 -1.46 3.58 -2.32
C GLN A 43 -0.43 3.20 -1.27
N VAL A 44 -0.91 2.91 -0.05
CA VAL A 44 -0.10 2.44 1.06
C VAL A 44 -0.40 0.97 1.31
N PRO A 45 0.49 0.04 0.94
CA PRO A 45 0.36 -1.35 1.34
C PRO A 45 0.65 -1.51 2.84
N VAL A 46 -0.18 -2.31 3.51
CA VAL A 46 0.07 -2.82 4.85
C VAL A 46 0.54 -4.26 4.69
N ASN A 47 1.79 -4.51 5.07
CA ASN A 47 2.41 -5.81 4.90
C ASN A 47 2.47 -6.59 6.21
N LEU A 48 2.45 -7.90 6.11
CA LEU A 48 2.71 -8.85 7.18
C LEU A 48 3.93 -9.67 6.81
N ASN A 49 4.78 -9.94 7.78
CA ASN A 49 5.88 -10.89 7.66
C ASN A 49 5.89 -11.77 8.91
N ILE A 50 5.67 -13.06 8.71
CA ILE A 50 5.74 -14.12 9.69
C ILE A 50 7.02 -14.90 9.41
N PRO A 51 8.03 -14.84 10.30
CA PRO A 51 9.21 -15.69 10.22
C PRO A 51 8.83 -17.17 10.02
N SER A 52 9.57 -17.89 9.16
CA SER A 52 9.37 -19.32 8.91
C SER A 52 9.57 -20.21 10.14
N GLU A 53 10.10 -19.66 11.23
CA GLU A 53 10.24 -20.37 12.51
C GLU A 53 8.97 -20.26 13.38
N LEU A 54 8.04 -19.37 13.03
CA LEU A 54 6.70 -19.25 13.63
C LEU A 54 5.63 -20.04 12.85
N THR A 55 5.97 -20.67 11.72
CA THR A 55 4.96 -21.31 10.86
C THR A 55 4.42 -22.63 11.39
N ASP A 56 5.06 -23.25 12.38
CA ASP A 56 4.57 -24.50 12.99
C ASP A 56 3.69 -24.17 14.21
N GLY A 57 2.37 -24.26 14.04
CA GLY A 57 1.38 -24.05 15.13
C GLY A 57 1.02 -22.59 15.46
N GLN A 58 1.47 -21.59 14.71
CA GLN A 58 1.00 -20.18 14.83
C GLN A 58 0.28 -19.69 13.57
N GLU A 59 -0.51 -20.56 12.99
CA GLU A 59 -1.47 -20.25 11.94
C GLU A 59 -2.41 -19.12 12.39
N LEU A 60 -2.45 -18.01 11.66
CA LEU A 60 -3.17 -16.81 12.11
C LEU A 60 -4.68 -17.03 12.08
N GLY A 61 -5.31 -16.89 13.24
CA GLY A 61 -6.75 -16.89 13.44
C GLY A 61 -7.38 -15.50 13.37
N SER A 62 -6.66 -14.45 13.76
CA SER A 62 -7.13 -13.07 13.58
C SER A 62 -5.99 -12.05 13.47
N LEU A 63 -6.31 -10.92 12.85
CA LEU A 63 -5.46 -9.75 12.68
C LEU A 63 -6.27 -8.51 13.05
N THR A 64 -5.77 -7.69 13.97
CA THR A 64 -6.26 -6.33 14.24
C THR A 64 -5.12 -5.33 14.07
N VAL A 65 -5.33 -4.33 13.22
CA VAL A 65 -4.36 -3.26 12.95
C VAL A 65 -5.07 -1.91 13.00
N TRP A 66 -4.61 -1.01 13.86
CA TRP A 66 -5.07 0.38 13.88
C TRP A 66 -3.94 1.32 13.50
N ILE A 67 -4.22 2.23 12.57
CA ILE A 67 -3.24 3.11 11.93
C ILE A 67 -3.65 4.55 12.19
N SER A 68 -2.70 5.33 12.69
CA SER A 68 -2.80 6.78 12.79
C SER A 68 -2.16 7.42 11.56
N TYR A 69 -2.80 8.46 11.02
CA TYR A 69 -2.28 9.28 9.93
C TYR A 69 -2.60 10.75 10.17
N ASP A 70 -1.91 11.67 9.49
CA ASP A 70 -2.21 13.10 9.57
C ASP A 70 -3.41 13.47 8.67
N PRO A 71 -4.59 13.81 9.24
CA PRO A 71 -5.77 14.16 8.46
C PRO A 71 -5.66 15.53 7.77
N ALA A 72 -4.67 16.36 8.10
CA ALA A 72 -4.40 17.59 7.37
C ALA A 72 -3.77 17.30 5.99
N LEU A 73 -3.04 16.20 5.88
CA LEU A 73 -2.33 15.81 4.65
C LEU A 73 -3.06 14.73 3.87
N LEU A 74 -3.72 13.79 4.56
CA LEU A 74 -4.29 12.59 3.96
C LEU A 74 -5.74 12.39 4.36
N SER A 75 -6.53 11.85 3.44
CA SER A 75 -7.87 11.34 3.73
C SER A 75 -8.06 9.97 3.09
N ILE A 76 -8.73 9.04 3.77
CA ILE A 76 -8.95 7.70 3.21
C ILE A 76 -9.97 7.78 2.09
N ASN A 77 -9.54 7.40 0.89
CA ASN A 77 -10.39 7.24 -0.28
C ASN A 77 -10.98 5.83 -0.32
N TYR A 78 -10.13 4.81 -0.18
CA TYR A 78 -10.56 3.42 -0.18
C TYR A 78 -9.65 2.53 0.65
N ILE A 79 -10.18 1.39 1.06
CA ILE A 79 -9.40 0.28 1.62
C ILE A 79 -9.72 -0.95 0.76
N GLN A 80 -8.69 -1.50 0.15
CA GLN A 80 -8.80 -2.69 -0.69
C GLN A 80 -8.01 -3.82 -0.07
N THR A 81 -8.58 -5.00 -0.08
CA THR A 81 -7.93 -6.22 0.39
C THR A 81 -7.15 -6.89 -0.73
N ALA A 82 -5.96 -7.39 -0.41
CA ALA A 82 -5.14 -8.17 -1.33
C ALA A 82 -5.39 -9.67 -1.11
N TRP A 83 -6.64 -10.09 -1.28
CA TRP A 83 -6.98 -11.50 -1.11
C TRP A 83 -6.27 -12.37 -2.16
N GLY A 84 -5.74 -13.51 -1.75
CA GLY A 84 -5.08 -14.49 -2.61
C GLY A 84 -3.56 -14.30 -2.78
N SER A 85 -2.96 -13.24 -2.23
CA SER A 85 -1.49 -13.13 -2.14
C SER A 85 -0.97 -13.82 -0.87
N ILE A 86 -1.43 -13.39 0.29
CA ILE A 86 -1.07 -13.94 1.61
C ILE A 86 -2.28 -14.26 2.45
N ILE A 87 -3.43 -13.58 2.24
CA ILE A 87 -4.67 -13.97 2.91
C ILE A 87 -5.59 -14.68 1.93
N SER A 88 -5.91 -15.95 2.22
CA SER A 88 -6.89 -16.69 1.41
C SER A 88 -8.29 -16.11 1.62
N ALA A 89 -8.99 -15.74 0.54
CA ALA A 89 -10.38 -15.32 0.64
C ALA A 89 -11.28 -16.42 1.27
N ALA A 90 -10.94 -17.69 1.05
CA ALA A 90 -11.68 -18.82 1.59
C ALA A 90 -11.50 -19.01 3.11
N SER A 91 -10.44 -18.43 3.68
CA SER A 91 -10.20 -18.50 5.13
C SER A 91 -10.80 -17.34 5.91
N VAL A 92 -11.38 -16.32 5.27
CA VAL A 92 -11.92 -15.14 5.95
C VAL A 92 -13.39 -15.34 6.32
N ALA A 93 -13.69 -15.36 7.62
CA ALA A 93 -15.08 -15.32 8.11
C ALA A 93 -15.67 -13.90 8.10
N GLY A 94 -14.81 -12.90 8.30
CA GLY A 94 -15.22 -11.50 8.35
C GLY A 94 -14.04 -10.54 8.27
N ALA A 95 -14.27 -9.41 7.61
CA ALA A 95 -13.36 -8.28 7.60
C ALA A 95 -14.14 -7.01 7.94
N GLN A 96 -13.58 -6.20 8.84
CA GLN A 96 -14.13 -4.92 9.24
C GLN A 96 -13.10 -3.83 8.99
N PHE A 97 -13.56 -2.79 8.29
CA PHE A 97 -12.80 -1.59 8.01
C PHE A 97 -13.60 -0.41 8.54
N ASN A 98 -13.00 0.40 9.39
CA ASN A 98 -13.66 1.54 9.99
C ASN A 98 -12.71 2.72 10.10
N VAL A 99 -13.24 3.91 9.84
CA VAL A 99 -12.54 5.19 10.00
C VAL A 99 -13.38 6.02 10.97
N PRO A 100 -13.29 5.76 12.29
CA PRO A 100 -14.21 6.35 13.27
C PRO A 100 -14.07 7.87 13.36
N THR A 101 -12.86 8.38 13.10
CA THR A 101 -12.54 9.80 13.02
C THR A 101 -11.48 10.02 11.95
N PRO A 102 -11.38 11.23 11.34
CA PRO A 102 -10.25 11.59 10.51
C PRO A 102 -8.93 11.35 11.26
N GLY A 103 -7.96 10.72 10.59
CA GLY A 103 -6.67 10.36 11.17
C GLY A 103 -6.60 8.99 11.85
N ASP A 104 -7.71 8.23 11.97
CA ASP A 104 -7.74 6.89 12.56
C ASP A 104 -8.34 5.87 11.59
N ALA A 105 -7.58 4.83 11.24
CA ALA A 105 -8.04 3.71 10.43
C ALA A 105 -7.97 2.42 11.25
N ARG A 106 -9.07 1.67 11.33
CA ARG A 106 -9.16 0.43 12.08
C ARG A 106 -9.52 -0.72 11.17
N ILE A 107 -8.67 -1.75 11.19
CA ILE A 107 -8.83 -2.97 10.42
C ILE A 107 -8.90 -4.15 11.37
N GLY A 108 -9.89 -5.03 11.14
CA GLY A 108 -10.01 -6.32 11.80
C GLY A 108 -10.33 -7.39 10.77
N ILE A 109 -9.60 -8.50 10.78
CA ILE A 109 -9.83 -9.66 9.91
C ILE A 109 -9.82 -10.90 10.79
N VAL A 110 -10.82 -11.77 10.59
CA VAL A 110 -10.96 -13.02 11.35
C VAL A 110 -11.07 -14.21 10.40
N SER A 111 -10.40 -15.29 10.78
CA SER A 111 -10.43 -16.57 10.08
C SER A 111 -11.77 -17.30 10.24
N THR A 112 -11.95 -18.34 9.45
CA THR A 112 -13.10 -19.25 9.49
C THR A 112 -12.68 -20.70 9.73
N PHE A 113 -13.66 -21.55 10.00
CA PHE A 113 -13.52 -23.00 9.91
C PHE A 113 -14.13 -23.47 8.59
N GLY A 114 -13.45 -24.38 7.91
CA GLY A 114 -13.95 -25.02 6.69
C GLY A 114 -15.18 -25.90 6.97
N MET A 115 -15.89 -26.32 5.93
CA MET A 115 -17.09 -27.17 6.06
C MET A 115 -16.82 -28.51 6.77
N SER A 116 -15.57 -28.98 6.78
CA SER A 116 -15.13 -30.18 7.51
C SER A 116 -14.80 -29.92 8.99
N GLY A 117 -15.02 -28.70 9.49
CA GLY A 117 -14.65 -28.30 10.85
C GLY A 117 -13.15 -28.04 11.05
N VAL A 118 -12.37 -28.04 9.98
CA VAL A 118 -10.92 -27.82 10.01
C VAL A 118 -10.65 -26.32 9.98
N PHE A 119 -9.80 -25.84 10.90
CA PHE A 119 -9.35 -24.46 10.94
C PHE A 119 -8.73 -24.03 9.61
N GLN A 120 -9.00 -22.81 9.16
CA GLN A 120 -8.42 -22.26 7.93
C GLN A 120 -7.58 -21.03 8.31
N PRO A 121 -6.23 -21.12 8.31
CA PRO A 121 -5.39 -19.97 8.59
C PRO A 121 -5.69 -18.80 7.68
N LEU A 122 -5.57 -17.58 8.22
CA LEU A 122 -5.54 -16.38 7.39
C LEU A 122 -4.34 -16.42 6.44
N ASN A 123 -3.14 -16.68 6.95
CA ASN A 123 -1.90 -16.64 6.16
C ASN A 123 -1.71 -17.90 5.31
N THR A 124 -1.51 -17.73 4.01
CA THR A 124 -1.10 -18.79 3.06
C THR A 124 0.39 -18.76 2.76
N GLU A 125 1.05 -17.66 3.05
CA GLU A 125 2.46 -17.40 2.76
C GLU A 125 3.12 -16.72 3.98
N PRO A 126 4.45 -16.82 4.13
CA PRO A 126 5.16 -16.21 5.25
C PRO A 126 5.16 -14.67 5.18
N GLY A 127 4.84 -14.03 4.06
CA GLY A 127 4.66 -12.57 4.08
C GLY A 127 4.30 -11.86 2.79
N GLY A 128 3.89 -10.60 2.96
CA GLY A 128 3.60 -9.57 1.95
C GLY A 128 2.35 -8.74 2.29
N THR A 129 1.67 -8.18 1.29
CA THR A 129 0.54 -7.24 1.50
C THR A 129 -0.76 -7.93 1.91
N ILE A 130 -1.34 -7.46 3.02
CA ILE A 130 -2.67 -7.84 3.52
C ILE A 130 -3.75 -6.94 2.90
N ILE A 131 -3.52 -5.64 2.96
CA ILE A 131 -4.44 -4.61 2.46
C ILE A 131 -3.64 -3.48 1.81
N THR A 132 -4.31 -2.73 0.96
CA THR A 132 -3.85 -1.47 0.40
C THR A 132 -4.83 -0.38 0.81
N ILE A 133 -4.32 0.67 1.44
CA ILE A 133 -5.09 1.87 1.78
C ILE A 133 -4.81 2.91 0.71
N GLY A 134 -5.84 3.36 0.00
CA GLY A 134 -5.78 4.51 -0.89
C GLY A 134 -6.04 5.77 -0.10
N PHE A 135 -5.05 6.66 -0.04
CA PHE A 135 -5.19 7.99 0.55
C PHE A 135 -5.23 9.05 -0.54
N ASP A 136 -6.23 9.94 -0.48
CA ASP A 136 -6.17 11.20 -1.22
C ASP A 136 -5.27 12.18 -0.46
N VAL A 137 -4.29 12.72 -1.17
CA VAL A 137 -3.39 13.75 -0.65
C VAL A 137 -4.11 15.10 -0.77
N ASN A 138 -4.18 15.85 0.33
CA ASN A 138 -4.80 17.15 0.36
C ASN A 138 -4.18 18.06 -0.72
N SER A 139 -5.01 18.61 -1.60
CA SER A 139 -4.59 19.49 -2.69
C SER A 139 -3.96 20.80 -2.21
N SER A 140 -4.13 21.13 -0.94
CA SER A 140 -3.55 22.32 -0.30
C SER A 140 -2.28 22.04 0.49
N ALA A 141 -1.83 20.77 0.53
CA ALA A 141 -0.59 20.42 1.21
C ALA A 141 0.61 20.99 0.47
N ASN A 142 1.63 21.42 1.22
CA ASN A 142 2.84 21.98 0.65
C ASN A 142 3.85 20.88 0.35
N MET A 143 4.68 21.11 -0.67
CA MET A 143 5.82 20.23 -0.96
C MET A 143 6.71 20.08 0.28
N GLY A 144 7.06 18.83 0.60
CA GLY A 144 7.88 18.50 1.77
C GLY A 144 7.12 18.42 3.09
N ASP A 145 5.81 18.73 3.12
CA ASP A 145 4.98 18.39 4.28
C ASP A 145 5.03 16.88 4.48
N SER A 146 5.14 16.46 5.74
CA SER A 146 5.27 15.05 6.10
C SER A 146 4.40 14.70 7.30
N GLY A 147 3.91 13.46 7.30
CA GLY A 147 3.09 12.90 8.36
C GLY A 147 3.48 11.45 8.62
N THR A 148 3.03 10.91 9.75
CA THR A 148 3.29 9.51 10.10
C THR A 148 2.18 8.60 9.57
N LEU A 149 2.53 7.33 9.39
CA LEU A 149 1.60 6.22 9.13
C LEU A 149 1.82 5.18 10.23
N ASP A 150 1.44 5.53 11.45
CA ASP A 150 1.83 4.77 12.65
C ASP A 150 0.84 3.66 12.97
N ILE A 151 1.32 2.42 13.09
CA ILE A 151 0.55 1.33 13.66
C ILE A 151 0.62 1.45 15.18
N TYR A 152 -0.44 1.97 15.79
CA TYR A 152 -0.49 2.22 17.23
C TYR A 152 -1.21 1.11 18.01
N LYS A 153 -1.91 0.22 17.29
CA LYS A 153 -2.42 -1.04 17.85
C LYS A 153 -2.23 -2.17 16.85
N LEU A 154 -1.58 -3.23 17.33
CA LEU A 154 -1.38 -4.48 16.60
C LEU A 154 -1.76 -5.64 17.53
N LEU A 155 -2.62 -6.53 17.05
CA LEU A 155 -2.95 -7.78 17.72
C LEU A 155 -3.10 -8.87 16.67
N LEU A 156 -2.26 -9.90 16.80
CA LEU A 156 -2.35 -11.14 16.03
C LEU A 156 -2.75 -12.25 16.99
N THR A 157 -3.65 -13.14 16.58
CA THR A 157 -3.96 -14.35 17.33
C THR A 157 -3.85 -15.58 16.45
N ASN A 158 -3.54 -16.73 17.05
CA ASN A 158 -3.59 -18.04 16.38
C ASN A 158 -5.00 -18.65 16.42
N GLU A 159 -5.12 -19.91 15.99
CA GLU A 159 -6.37 -20.68 15.99
C GLU A 159 -7.00 -20.89 17.38
N THR A 160 -6.20 -20.91 18.45
CA THR A 160 -6.65 -21.07 19.85
C THR A 160 -6.94 -19.73 20.53
N ALA A 161 -6.90 -18.62 19.76
CA ALA A 161 -7.04 -17.24 20.24
C ALA A 161 -5.91 -16.78 21.19
N GLU A 162 -4.76 -17.45 21.16
CA GLU A 162 -3.55 -17.00 21.84
C GLU A 162 -2.86 -15.92 21.01
N THR A 163 -2.30 -14.91 21.70
CA THR A 163 -1.57 -13.83 21.04
C THR A 163 -0.30 -14.34 20.38
N VAL A 164 -0.10 -13.99 19.12
CA VAL A 164 1.16 -14.17 18.40
C VAL A 164 2.03 -12.93 18.63
N THR A 165 3.26 -13.15 19.08
CA THR A 165 4.21 -12.05 19.34
C THR A 165 4.49 -11.29 18.04
N SER A 166 4.29 -9.97 18.09
CA SER A 166 4.40 -9.14 16.90
C SER A 166 4.80 -7.71 17.22
N SER A 167 5.47 -7.09 16.23
CA SER A 167 5.98 -5.73 16.32
C SER A 167 5.54 -4.89 15.12
N PRO A 168 5.07 -3.65 15.33
CA PRO A 168 4.77 -2.72 14.24
C PRO A 168 6.04 -2.13 13.63
N VAL A 169 6.01 -1.88 12.32
CA VAL A 169 7.02 -1.10 11.60
C VAL A 169 6.32 0.04 10.88
N ASN A 170 6.54 1.26 11.36
CA ASN A 170 5.81 2.43 10.89
C ASN A 170 6.49 3.08 9.69
N GLY A 171 5.66 3.49 8.73
CA GLY A 171 6.04 4.30 7.59
C GLY A 171 5.79 5.78 7.82
N THR A 172 6.22 6.57 6.84
CA THR A 172 5.97 8.01 6.76
C THR A 172 5.35 8.35 5.41
N PHE A 173 4.57 9.41 5.38
CA PHE A 173 4.13 10.03 4.14
C PHE A 173 4.85 11.37 3.94
N THR A 174 5.24 11.65 2.71
CA THR A 174 5.80 12.96 2.31
C THR A 174 5.12 13.47 1.05
N VAL A 175 4.78 14.76 1.02
CA VAL A 175 4.24 15.41 -0.17
C VAL A 175 5.36 15.65 -1.18
N ALA A 176 5.24 15.02 -2.34
CA ALA A 176 6.21 15.09 -3.42
C ALA A 176 6.14 16.39 -4.22
N THR A 177 7.21 16.69 -4.95
CA THR A 177 7.24 17.75 -5.96
C THR A 177 6.29 17.40 -7.11
N PRO A 178 5.44 18.33 -7.59
CA PRO A 178 4.60 18.06 -8.76
C PRO A 178 5.45 17.79 -10.00
N THR A 179 5.16 16.70 -10.70
CA THR A 179 5.79 16.38 -11.98
C THR A 179 5.36 17.42 -13.01
N PRO A 180 6.28 18.13 -13.70
CA PRO A 180 5.89 19.12 -14.69
C PRO A 180 5.06 18.46 -15.80
N THR A 181 3.80 18.87 -15.94
CA THR A 181 2.96 18.41 -17.05
C THR A 181 3.52 18.99 -18.33
N SER A 182 3.95 18.14 -19.26
CA SER A 182 4.38 18.60 -20.59
C SER A 182 3.21 19.27 -21.29
N THR A 183 3.31 20.58 -21.52
CA THR A 183 2.35 21.33 -22.33
C THR A 183 2.34 20.70 -23.74
N PRO A 184 1.18 20.31 -24.29
CA PRO A 184 1.14 19.78 -25.65
C PRO A 184 1.72 20.84 -26.59
N THR A 185 2.78 20.46 -27.32
CA THR A 185 3.36 21.34 -28.33
C THR A 185 2.27 21.58 -29.39
N PRO A 186 1.92 22.85 -29.72
CA PRO A 186 0.95 23.11 -30.76
C PRO A 186 1.43 22.44 -32.04
N THR A 187 0.67 21.46 -32.53
CA THR A 187 0.96 20.82 -33.80
C THR A 187 0.73 21.87 -34.88
N SER A 188 1.79 22.25 -35.60
CA SER A 188 1.65 23.15 -36.74
C SER A 188 0.72 22.50 -37.76
N THR A 189 -0.40 23.16 -38.02
CA THR A 189 -1.30 22.74 -39.10
C THR A 189 -0.55 22.91 -40.42
N PRO A 190 -0.42 21.87 -41.26
CA PRO A 190 0.28 22.01 -42.53
C PRO A 190 -0.47 23.02 -43.41
N THR A 191 0.24 24.06 -43.85
CA THR A 191 -0.26 25.00 -44.86
C THR A 191 -0.55 24.21 -46.14
N PRO A 192 -1.76 24.27 -46.71
CA PRO A 192 -2.05 23.57 -47.96
C PRO A 192 -1.10 24.08 -49.05
N THR A 193 -0.27 23.19 -49.57
CA THR A 193 0.59 23.50 -50.72
C THR A 193 -0.31 23.54 -51.95
N SER A 194 -0.55 24.75 -52.46
CA SER A 194 -1.25 24.93 -53.73
C SER A 194 -0.41 24.31 -54.84
N THR A 195 -0.82 23.13 -55.31
CA THR A 195 -0.19 22.51 -56.46
C THR A 195 -0.73 23.22 -57.69
N HIS A 196 0.07 24.11 -58.27
CA HIS A 196 -0.26 24.76 -59.53
C HIS A 196 -0.25 23.71 -60.65
N ILE A 197 -1.42 23.16 -60.95
CA ILE A 197 -1.65 22.35 -62.16
C ILE A 197 -1.89 23.33 -63.30
N PRO A 198 -0.98 23.45 -64.29
CA PRO A 198 -1.18 24.34 -65.42
C PRO A 198 -2.40 23.86 -66.22
N GLY A 199 -3.48 24.64 -66.17
CA GLY A 199 -4.72 24.39 -66.92
C GLY A 199 -6.02 24.49 -66.14
N PHE A 200 -6.01 24.69 -64.81
CA PHE A 200 -7.24 24.71 -64.01
C PHE A 200 -7.44 26.05 -63.26
N ASN A 201 -8.21 26.95 -63.86
CA ASN A 201 -8.71 28.14 -63.18
C ASN A 201 -9.91 27.75 -62.32
N VAL A 202 -9.74 27.74 -61.00
CA VAL A 202 -10.87 27.64 -60.09
C VAL A 202 -10.80 28.75 -59.06
N ALA A 203 -11.62 29.78 -59.29
CA ALA A 203 -12.08 30.68 -58.27
C ALA A 203 -13.09 29.93 -57.39
N PHE A 204 -12.76 29.67 -56.12
CA PHE A 204 -13.76 29.41 -55.10
C PHE A 204 -13.51 30.22 -53.83
N SER A 205 -14.59 30.87 -53.43
CA SER A 205 -14.70 32.00 -52.52
C SER A 205 -14.80 31.59 -51.04
N ILE A 206 -14.47 32.54 -50.16
CA ILE A 206 -14.35 32.48 -48.67
C ILE A 206 -15.67 32.14 -47.91
N VAL A 207 -16.68 31.54 -48.53
CA VAL A 207 -18.02 31.40 -47.90
C VAL A 207 -18.17 30.14 -47.02
N GLY A 208 -17.23 29.20 -47.07
CA GLY A 208 -17.35 27.90 -46.38
C GLY A 208 -17.16 27.92 -44.86
N LEU A 209 -16.52 28.94 -44.27
CA LEU A 209 -16.13 28.89 -42.85
C LEU A 209 -17.22 29.38 -41.87
N LEU A 210 -18.26 30.07 -42.35
CA LEU A 210 -19.35 30.58 -41.51
C LEU A 210 -20.49 29.57 -41.28
N GLY A 211 -20.59 28.51 -42.10
CA GLY A 211 -21.66 27.50 -41.98
C GLY A 211 -21.51 26.58 -40.77
N ALA A 212 -20.29 26.26 -40.35
CA ALA A 212 -20.03 25.34 -39.25
C ALA A 212 -20.34 25.95 -37.86
N ALA A 213 -20.25 27.28 -37.72
CA ALA A 213 -20.54 27.96 -36.45
C ALA A 213 -22.05 28.01 -36.13
N TYR A 214 -22.93 27.91 -37.13
CA TYR A 214 -24.38 27.99 -36.93
C TYR A 214 -24.99 26.66 -36.42
N TYR A 215 -24.37 25.51 -36.68
CA TYR A 215 -24.93 24.20 -36.32
C TYR A 215 -24.70 23.80 -34.86
N PHE A 216 -23.69 24.36 -34.18
CA PHE A 216 -23.34 23.99 -32.79
C PHE A 216 -24.01 24.84 -31.70
N ARG A 217 -24.86 25.81 -32.05
CA ARG A 217 -25.46 26.74 -31.08
C ARG A 217 -26.98 26.64 -30.88
N ARG A 218 -27.64 25.59 -31.38
CA ARG A 218 -29.07 25.39 -31.09
C ARG A 218 -29.26 24.56 -29.80
N PRO A 219 -29.92 25.10 -28.75
CA PRO A 219 -30.35 24.31 -27.61
C PRO A 219 -31.53 23.40 -28.00
N PRO A 220 -31.76 22.28 -27.27
CA PRO A 220 -32.82 21.34 -27.61
C PRO A 220 -34.19 21.96 -27.31
N SER A 221 -35.04 21.96 -28.34
CA SER A 221 -36.47 22.20 -28.27
C SER A 221 -37.08 21.23 -29.29
N ASN A 222 -38.16 20.49 -29.05
CA ASN A 222 -39.06 20.35 -27.91
C ASN A 222 -39.96 19.13 -28.23
N LEU A 223 -40.64 18.59 -27.22
CA LEU A 223 -42.00 18.03 -27.29
C LEU A 223 -42.29 16.88 -28.28
N SER A 224 -42.53 15.69 -27.72
CA SER A 224 -43.86 15.06 -27.79
C SER A 224 -44.21 14.42 -26.45
#